data_AF-A0A286H8A0-F1
#
_entry.id   AF-A0A286H8A0-F1
#
_cell.length_a   1.000
_cell.length_b   1.000
_cell.length_c   1.000
_cell.angle_alpha   90.00
_cell.angle_beta   90.00
_cell.angle_gamma   90.00
#
_symmetry.space_group_name_H-M   'P 1'
#
loop_
_entity.id
_entity.type
_entity.pdbx_description
1 polymer ?
#
loop_
_entity_poly.entity_id
_entity_poly.type
_entity_poly.pdbx_seq_one_letter_code
_entity_poly.pdbx_strand_id
1 'polypeptide(L)' 'MSPTVTSVDQIDLEISIAFIALGAARTAFRSCPSGENEHAVDAAQTAVDRLLDARLAARP' A
#
# COMPACT_ATOMS: atom_id res chain seq x y z
N MET A 1 17.05 -21.66 0.96
CA MET A 1 16.12 -20.51 1.13
C MET A 1 16.97 -19.33 1.56
N SER A 2 17.38 -18.50 0.61
CA SER A 2 18.01 -17.22 0.94
C SER A 2 16.95 -16.31 1.54
N PRO A 3 17.26 -15.50 2.57
CA PRO A 3 16.32 -14.52 3.04
C PRO A 3 16.00 -13.63 1.85
N THR A 4 14.71 -13.51 1.51
CA THR A 4 14.24 -12.55 0.52
C THR A 4 14.56 -11.18 1.10
N VAL A 5 15.78 -10.69 0.88
CA VAL A 5 16.12 -9.29 1.11
C VAL A 5 15.34 -8.57 0.02
N THR A 6 14.08 -8.25 0.32
CA THR A 6 13.37 -7.19 -0.37
C THR A 6 14.26 -5.97 -0.17
N SER A 7 15.01 -5.58 -1.20
CA SER A 7 15.87 -4.39 -1.14
C SER A 7 15.03 -3.23 -0.64
N VAL A 8 15.62 -2.32 0.14
CA VAL A 8 14.96 -1.08 0.53
C VAL A 8 14.35 -0.36 -0.69
N ASP A 9 15.05 -0.40 -1.82
CA ASP A 9 14.57 0.16 -3.10
C ASP A 9 13.30 -0.54 -3.62
N GLN A 10 13.20 -1.86 -3.40
CA GLN A 10 12.01 -2.62 -3.78
C GLN A 10 10.83 -2.26 -2.87
N ILE A 11 11.06 -2.10 -1.56
CA ILE A 11 10.01 -1.65 -0.64
C ILE A 11 9.53 -0.24 -1.05
N ASP A 12 10.45 0.67 -1.39
CA ASP A 12 10.11 2.03 -1.84
C ASP A 12 9.30 2.03 -3.15
N LEU A 13 9.61 1.11 -4.08
CA LEU A 13 8.81 0.90 -5.30
C LEU A 13 7.40 0.37 -4.98
N GLU A 14 7.31 -0.64 -4.12
CA GLU A 14 6.02 -1.23 -3.72
C GLU A 14 5.15 -0.19 -2.99
N ILE A 15 5.72 0.65 -2.13
CA ILE A 15 5.04 1.78 -1.49
C ILE A 15 4.46 2.72 -2.56
N SER A 16 5.26 3.09 -3.56
CA SER A 16 4.83 3.99 -4.63
C SER A 16 3.63 3.44 -5.40
N ILE A 17 3.65 2.15 -5.73
CA ILE A 17 2.54 1.46 -6.41
C ILE A 17 1.29 1.41 -5.50
N ALA A 18 1.47 1.08 -4.22
CA ALA A 18 0.37 1.00 -3.26
C ALA A 18 -0.31 2.37 -3.06
N PHE A 19 0.45 3.47 -3.04
CA PHE A 19 -0.11 4.82 -2.98
C PHE A 19 -0.94 5.18 -4.22
N ILE A 20 -0.52 4.75 -5.41
CA ILE A 20 -1.30 4.94 -6.64
C ILE A 20 -2.62 4.18 -6.54
N ALA A 21 -2.59 2.92 -6.09
CA ALA A 21 -3.78 2.10 -5.90
C ALA A 21 -4.74 2.71 -4.86
N LEU A 22 -4.22 3.23 -3.74
CA LEU A 22 -5.00 3.94 -2.75
C LEU A 22 -5.66 5.21 -3.33
N GLY A 23 -4.94 5.97 -4.15
CA GLY A 23 -5.50 7.12 -4.86
C GLY A 23 -6.65 6.74 -5.81
N ALA A 24 -6.50 5.63 -6.53
CA ALA A 24 -7.55 5.08 -7.39
C ALA A 24 -8.79 4.65 -6.58
N ALA A 25 -8.59 3.92 -5.47
CA ALA A 25 -9.67 3.50 -4.58
C ALA A 25 -10.42 4.71 -3.99
N ARG A 26 -9.70 5.73 -3.51
CA ARG A 26 -10.30 6.98 -3.00
C ARG A 26 -11.10 7.72 -4.08
N THR A 27 -10.61 7.71 -5.32
CA THR A 27 -11.32 8.32 -6.46
C THR A 27 -12.59 7.56 -6.80
N ALA A 28 -12.55 6.22 -6.78
CA ALA A 28 -13.71 5.37 -6.98
C ALA A 28 -14.76 5.60 -5.88
N PHE A 29 -14.35 5.61 -4.62
CA PHE A 29 -15.22 5.91 -3.48
C PHE A 29 -15.84 7.30 -3.57
N ARG A 30 -15.06 8.34 -3.92
CA ARG A 30 -15.58 9.70 -4.11
C ARG A 30 -16.63 9.78 -5.21
N SER A 31 -16.47 8.99 -6.27
CA SER A 31 -17.41 8.96 -7.41
C SER A 31 -18.66 8.13 -7.09
N CYS A 32 -18.51 7.06 -6.30
CA CYS A 32 -19.58 6.17 -5.88
C CYS A 32 -19.32 5.69 -4.45
N PRO A 33 -19.92 6.35 -3.43
CA PRO A 33 -19.76 5.96 -2.04
C PRO A 33 -20.56 4.70 -1.74
N SER A 34 -19.91 3.55 -1.88
CA SER A 34 -20.48 2.23 -1.57
C SER A 34 -19.61 1.51 -0.53
N GLY A 35 -20.20 0.56 0.20
CA GLY A 35 -19.44 -0.24 1.16
C GLY A 35 -18.31 -1.05 0.51
N GLU A 36 -18.49 -1.48 -0.75
CA GLU A 36 -17.43 -2.15 -1.52
C GLU A 36 -16.24 -1.20 -1.77
N ASN A 37 -16.52 0.04 -2.18
CA ASN A 37 -15.46 1.03 -2.41
C ASN A 37 -14.82 1.50 -1.09
N GLU A 38 -15.58 1.56 -0.01
CA GLU A 38 -15.04 1.82 1.34
C GLU A 38 -14.06 0.71 1.75
N HIS A 39 -14.46 -0.56 1.61
CA HIS A 39 -13.58 -1.70 1.84
C HIS A 39 -12.34 -1.70 0.93
N ALA A 40 -12.48 -1.29 -0.33
CA ALA A 40 -11.35 -1.17 -1.24
C ALA A 40 -10.35 -0.09 -0.79
N VAL A 41 -10.84 1.05 -0.27
CA VAL A 41 -10.00 2.09 0.34
C VAL A 41 -9.27 1.56 1.57
N ASP A 42 -9.98 0.89 2.48
CA ASP A 42 -9.41 0.33 3.70
C ASP A 42 -8.34 -0.74 3.41
N ALA A 43 -8.62 -1.61 2.45
CA ALA A 43 -7.67 -2.64 2.01
C ALA A 43 -6.41 -2.01 1.40
N ALA A 44 -6.57 -1.00 0.54
CA ALA A 44 -5.44 -0.29 -0.05
C ALA A 44 -4.63 0.48 1.00
N GLN A 45 -5.30 1.11 1.96
CA GLN A 45 -4.64 1.81 3.08
C GLN A 45 -3.84 0.83 3.93
N THR A 46 -4.44 -0.30 4.30
CA THR A 46 -3.78 -1.37 5.06
C THR A 46 -2.53 -1.90 4.35
N ALA A 47 -2.58 -2.00 3.02
CA ALA A 47 -1.43 -2.43 2.23
C ALA A 47 -0.28 -1.40 2.27
N VAL A 48 -0.59 -0.10 2.15
CA VAL A 48 0.38 0.98 2.29
C VAL A 48 1.02 0.96 3.69
N ASP A 49 0.21 0.85 4.74
CA ASP A 49 0.69 0.88 6.12
C ASP A 49 1.67 -0.28 6.40
N ARG A 50 1.35 -1.49 5.93
CA ARG A 50 2.26 -2.66 6.04
C ARG A 50 3.61 -2.44 5.35
N LEU A 51 3.61 -1.79 4.19
CA LEU A 51 4.83 -1.51 3.44
C LEU A 51 5.67 -0.41 4.12
N LEU A 52 5.02 0.60 4.69
CA LEU A 52 5.68 1.62 5.50
C LEU A 52 6.30 1.01 6.76
N ASP A 53 5.59 0.10 7.43
CA ASP A 53 6.13 -0.64 8.58
C ASP A 53 7.35 -1.49 8.18
N ALA A 54 7.28 -2.20 7.06
CA ALA A 54 8.41 -2.97 6.53
C ALA A 54 9.61 -2.07 6.20
N ARG A 55 9.35 -0.89 5.62
CA ARG A 55 10.38 0.12 5.31
C ARG A 55 11.04 0.69 6.56
N LEU A 56 10.25 0.91 7.60
CA LEU A 56 10.72 1.39 8.89
C LEU A 56 11.59 0.32 9.58
N ALA A 57 11.17 -0.94 9.54
CA ALA A 57 11.93 -2.08 10.08
C ALA A 57 13.24 -2.35 9.34
N ALA A 58 13.30 -2.02 8.04
CA ALA A 58 14.51 -2.15 7.22
C ALA A 58 15.53 -1.00 7.43
N ARG A 59 15.22 0.00 8.27
CA ARG A 59 16.13 1.11 8.56
C ARG A 59 17.20 0.65 9.59
N PRO A 60 18.50 0.93 9.37
CA PRO A 60 19.57 0.60 10.30
C PRO A 60 19.55 1.46 11.57
#